data_AF-A0A0C4F144-F1
#
_entry.id   AF-A0A0C4F144-F1
#
_cell.length_a   1.000
_cell.length_b   1.000
_cell.length_c   1.000
_cell.angle_alpha   90.00
_cell.angle_beta   90.00
_cell.angle_gamma   90.00
#
_symmetry.space_group_name_H-M   'P 1'
#
loop_
_entity.id
_entity.type
_entity.pdbx_description
1 polymer ?
#
loop_
_entity_poly.entity_id
_entity_poly.type
_entity_poly.pdbx_seq_one_letter_code
_entity_poly.pdbx_strand_id
1 'polypeptide(L)'
;MIDDNELFYNGNRFFDFLRRYERAADWFGSTKFQRALQIGRFIRTEELKCQIEDMDGYEECDWDTLRKEMIDTWGEFDPSVLYTKKDLFKVAEQQAQQGILTYQAYRRYLGKFNTILDYMMESYQVWKKEEAASN
;
A
#
# COMPACT_ATOMS: atom_id res chain seq x y z
N MET A 1 6.87 -20.53 10.89
CA MET A 1 6.57 -20.03 9.54
C MET A 1 5.13 -19.58 9.56
N ILE A 2 4.84 -18.38 9.09
CA ILE A 2 3.48 -17.86 9.01
C ILE A 2 2.72 -18.72 7.98
N ASP A 3 1.60 -19.28 8.41
CA ASP A 3 0.73 -20.13 7.60
C ASP A 3 -0.68 -19.54 7.62
N ASP A 4 -0.96 -18.65 6.66
CA ASP A 4 -2.26 -18.02 6.44
C ASP A 4 -2.50 -17.90 4.92
N ASN A 5 -3.36 -18.78 4.39
CA ASN A 5 -3.65 -18.86 2.96
C ASN A 5 -4.50 -17.69 2.42
N GLU A 6 -5.16 -16.95 3.31
CA GLU A 6 -5.96 -15.78 2.96
C GLU A 6 -5.19 -14.47 3.15
N LEU A 7 -3.97 -14.52 3.70
CA LEU A 7 -3.09 -13.39 3.80
C LEU A 7 -2.38 -13.17 2.46
N PHE A 8 -2.58 -11.99 1.86
CA PHE A 8 -1.81 -11.58 0.70
C PHE A 8 -1.89 -10.07 0.49
N TYR A 9 -0.90 -9.54 -0.22
CA TYR A 9 -0.87 -8.18 -0.74
C TYR A 9 -0.89 -8.21 -2.26
N ASN A 10 -1.84 -7.46 -2.83
CA ASN A 10 -2.05 -7.34 -4.27
C ASN A 10 -2.02 -5.88 -4.76
N GLY A 11 -1.53 -4.95 -3.93
CA GLY A 11 -1.47 -3.52 -4.24
C GLY A 11 -2.57 -2.68 -3.61
N ASN A 12 -3.58 -3.31 -3.00
CA ASN A 12 -4.68 -2.61 -2.33
C ASN A 12 -4.64 -2.86 -0.82
N ARG A 13 -5.09 -1.86 -0.04
CA ARG A 13 -5.26 -1.98 1.42
C ARG A 13 -3.98 -2.40 2.14
N PHE A 14 -2.86 -1.77 1.79
CA PHE A 14 -1.53 -2.09 2.32
C PHE A 14 -1.47 -2.13 3.85
N PHE A 15 -2.02 -1.15 4.57
CA PHE A 15 -2.04 -1.10 6.03
C PHE A 15 -2.90 -2.22 6.64
N ASP A 16 -3.99 -2.63 5.98
CA ASP A 16 -4.75 -3.80 6.43
C ASP A 16 -3.95 -5.08 6.27
N PHE A 17 -3.27 -5.24 5.12
CA PHE A 17 -2.35 -6.35 4.87
C PHE A 17 -1.22 -6.38 5.92
N LEU A 18 -0.51 -5.27 6.10
CA LEU A 18 0.62 -5.17 7.02
C LEU A 18 0.21 -5.49 8.45
N ARG A 19 -0.93 -4.95 8.91
CA ARG A 19 -1.49 -5.25 10.24
C ARG A 19 -1.82 -6.75 10.40
N ARG A 20 -2.43 -7.38 9.38
CA ARG A 20 -2.73 -8.82 9.41
C ARG A 20 -1.45 -9.65 9.42
N TYR A 21 -0.48 -9.27 8.61
CA TYR A 21 0.83 -9.91 8.53
C TYR A 21 1.57 -9.85 9.88
N GLU A 22 1.66 -8.67 10.49
CA GLU A 22 2.29 -8.50 11.81
C GLU A 22 1.60 -9.31 12.89
N ARG A 23 0.26 -9.32 12.91
CA ARG A 23 -0.52 -10.14 13.84
C ARG A 23 -0.28 -11.63 13.65
N ALA A 24 -0.24 -12.11 12.41
CA ALA A 24 0.07 -13.51 12.12
C ALA A 24 1.51 -13.84 12.55
N ALA A 25 2.47 -12.95 12.26
CA ALA A 25 3.85 -13.10 12.70
C ALA A 25 3.96 -13.22 14.23
N ASP A 26 3.24 -12.39 14.99
CA ASP A 26 3.18 -12.46 16.45
C ASP A 26 2.56 -13.78 16.92
N TRP A 27 1.44 -14.19 16.32
CA TRP A 27 0.74 -15.44 16.65
C TRP A 27 1.63 -16.67 16.45
N PHE A 28 2.40 -16.70 15.37
CA PHE A 28 3.34 -17.77 15.06
C PHE A 28 4.72 -17.60 15.72
N GLY A 29 4.90 -16.60 16.59
CA GLY A 29 6.16 -16.38 17.32
C GLY A 29 7.35 -16.03 16.41
N SER A 30 7.11 -15.35 15.28
CA SER A 30 8.14 -15.04 14.30
C SER A 30 9.05 -13.89 14.75
N THR A 31 10.36 -14.09 14.69
CA THR A 31 11.36 -13.04 14.92
C THR A 31 11.31 -11.99 13.80
N LYS A 32 11.90 -10.80 14.03
CA LYS A 32 12.03 -9.76 13.00
C LYS A 32 12.70 -10.27 11.74
N PHE A 33 13.84 -10.96 11.87
CA PHE A 33 14.52 -11.62 10.75
C PHE A 33 13.59 -12.56 9.97
N GLN A 34 12.81 -13.40 10.68
CA GLN A 34 11.87 -14.32 10.05
C GLN A 34 10.71 -13.59 9.35
N ARG A 35 10.32 -12.41 9.81
CA ARG A 35 9.32 -11.58 9.14
C ARG A 35 9.84 -11.10 7.79
N ALA A 36 10.99 -10.42 7.79
CA ALA A 36 11.61 -9.93 6.56
C ALA A 36 11.81 -11.06 5.54
N LEU A 37 12.26 -12.23 5.98
CA LEU A 37 12.46 -13.40 5.11
C LEU A 37 11.15 -13.98 4.53
N GLN A 38 10.02 -13.88 5.22
CA GLN A 38 8.78 -14.56 4.83
C GLN A 38 7.81 -13.67 4.07
N ILE A 39 7.89 -12.34 4.21
CA ILE A 39 6.86 -11.43 3.68
C ILE A 39 6.70 -11.52 2.16
N GLY A 40 7.78 -11.79 1.41
CA GLY A 40 7.75 -11.96 -0.04
C GLY A 40 6.77 -13.05 -0.52
N ARG A 41 6.49 -14.06 0.30
CA ARG A 41 5.53 -15.14 -0.02
C ARG A 41 4.08 -14.66 -0.10
N PHE A 42 3.79 -13.55 0.55
CA PHE A 42 2.44 -12.99 0.61
C PHE A 42 2.22 -11.92 -0.47
N ILE A 43 3.22 -11.63 -1.31
CA ILE A 43 3.14 -10.65 -2.40
C ILE A 43 2.69 -11.34 -3.71
N ARG A 44 1.58 -10.90 -4.31
CA ARG A 44 0.93 -11.64 -5.41
C ARG A 44 1.29 -11.21 -6.83
N THR A 45 1.71 -9.98 -7.06
CA THR A 45 2.02 -9.52 -8.42
C THR A 45 3.53 -9.47 -8.61
N GLU A 46 3.99 -9.77 -9.82
CA GLU A 46 5.42 -9.71 -10.15
C GLU A 46 5.98 -8.30 -9.97
N GLU A 47 5.20 -7.27 -10.34
CA GLU A 47 5.58 -5.88 -10.11
C GLU A 47 5.82 -5.57 -8.62
N LEU A 48 4.99 -6.08 -7.72
CA LEU A 48 5.17 -5.87 -6.28
C LEU A 48 6.32 -6.70 -5.72
N LYS A 49 6.60 -7.87 -6.30
CA LYS A 49 7.77 -8.69 -5.94
C LYS A 49 9.07 -8.00 -6.32
N CYS A 50 9.18 -7.49 -7.54
CA CYS A 50 10.35 -6.71 -7.92
C CYS A 50 10.51 -5.50 -6.98
N GLN A 51 9.42 -4.79 -6.66
CA GLN A 51 9.48 -3.66 -5.74
C GLN A 51 9.97 -4.03 -4.34
N ILE A 52 9.55 -5.16 -3.77
CA ILE A 52 10.00 -5.56 -2.43
C ILE A 52 11.43 -6.11 -2.46
N GLU A 53 11.83 -6.77 -3.55
CA GLU A 53 13.19 -7.27 -3.75
C GLU A 53 14.22 -6.13 -3.92
N ASP A 54 13.78 -4.98 -4.44
CA ASP A 54 14.59 -3.76 -4.58
C ASP A 54 14.73 -2.95 -3.25
N MET A 55 14.12 -3.39 -2.14
CA MET A 55 14.19 -2.72 -0.84
C MET A 55 15.38 -3.22 -0.01
N ASP A 56 16.18 -2.31 0.55
CA ASP A 56 17.39 -2.64 1.30
C ASP A 56 17.07 -3.55 2.49
N GLY A 57 15.97 -3.27 3.20
CA GLY A 57 15.56 -4.09 4.35
C GLY A 57 15.13 -5.52 3.99
N TYR A 58 14.75 -5.77 2.73
CA TYR A 58 14.44 -7.12 2.25
C TYR A 58 15.72 -7.92 2.00
N GLU A 59 16.70 -7.32 1.33
CA GLU A 59 18.01 -7.93 1.08
C GLU A 59 18.75 -8.23 2.39
N GLU A 60 18.77 -7.28 3.32
CA GLU A 60 19.45 -7.40 4.61
C GLU A 60 18.66 -8.23 5.65
N CYS A 61 17.42 -8.63 5.31
CA CYS A 61 16.48 -9.25 6.24
C CYS A 61 16.24 -8.43 7.53
N ASP A 62 16.33 -7.10 7.43
CA ASP A 62 16.02 -6.16 8.48
C ASP A 62 14.56 -5.71 8.39
N TRP A 63 13.73 -6.26 9.26
CA TRP A 63 12.31 -5.94 9.31
C TRP A 63 12.01 -4.46 9.58
N ASP A 64 12.80 -3.77 10.42
CA ASP A 64 12.47 -2.39 10.78
C ASP A 64 12.71 -1.45 9.60
N THR A 65 13.81 -1.67 8.87
CA THR A 65 14.12 -1.00 7.61
C THR A 65 13.09 -1.33 6.54
N LEU A 66 12.82 -2.63 6.30
CA LEU A 66 11.87 -3.08 5.30
C LEU A 66 10.46 -2.54 5.54
N ARG A 67 10.00 -2.57 6.80
CA ARG A 67 8.69 -2.05 7.18
C ARG A 67 8.56 -0.57 6.85
N LYS A 68 9.61 0.21 7.11
CA LYS A 68 9.63 1.64 6.79
C LYS A 68 9.55 1.86 5.28
N GLU A 69 10.36 1.15 4.50
CA GLU A 69 10.38 1.27 3.04
C GLU A 69 9.05 0.87 2.39
N MET A 70 8.41 -0.19 2.90
CA MET A 70 7.07 -0.58 2.45
C MET A 70 6.02 0.49 2.77
N ILE A 71 6.08 1.14 3.94
CA ILE A 71 5.18 2.25 4.30
C ILE A 71 5.42 3.45 3.39
N ASP A 72 6.69 3.82 3.18
CA ASP A 72 7.05 4.96 2.34
C ASP A 72 6.68 4.72 0.86
N THR A 73 6.77 3.47 0.39
CA THR A 73 6.50 3.12 -1.02
C THR A 73 5.03 2.83 -1.29
N TRP A 74 4.36 2.09 -0.40
CA TRP A 74 3.00 1.57 -0.62
C TRP A 74 1.94 2.23 0.27
N GLY A 75 2.33 2.79 1.41
CA GLY A 75 1.39 3.42 2.34
C GLY A 75 0.73 4.69 1.78
N GLU A 76 1.43 5.44 0.94
CA GLU A 76 0.88 6.63 0.27
C GLU A 76 -0.20 6.29 -0.79
N PHE A 77 -0.24 5.05 -1.24
CA PHE A 77 -1.17 4.57 -2.27
C PHE A 77 -2.29 3.71 -1.69
N ASP A 78 -2.39 3.61 -0.37
CA ASP A 78 -3.38 2.78 0.27
C ASP A 78 -4.74 3.51 0.39
N PRO A 79 -5.82 3.03 -0.25
CA PRO A 79 -7.18 3.58 -0.10
C PRO A 79 -7.75 3.51 1.32
N SER A 80 -7.17 2.73 2.24
CA SER A 80 -7.59 2.70 3.64
C SER A 80 -7.23 3.98 4.40
N VAL A 81 -6.31 4.79 3.85
CA VAL A 81 -6.01 6.13 4.34
C VAL A 81 -7.15 7.07 3.90
N LEU A 82 -7.68 7.86 4.84
CA LEU A 82 -8.70 8.85 4.54
C LEU A 82 -8.13 9.94 3.62
N TYR A 83 -8.44 9.89 2.34
CA TYR A 83 -8.05 10.94 1.41
C TYR A 83 -9.11 12.03 1.28
N THR A 84 -8.65 13.26 1.12
CA THR A 84 -9.49 14.42 0.91
C THR A 84 -9.22 15.04 -0.46
N LYS A 85 -10.13 15.91 -0.92
CA LYS A 85 -9.91 16.67 -2.16
C LYS A 85 -8.57 17.41 -2.17
N LYS A 86 -8.08 17.83 -0.99
CA LYS A 86 -6.78 18.51 -0.84
C LYS A 86 -5.61 17.60 -1.21
N ASP A 87 -5.68 16.31 -0.91
CA ASP A 87 -4.63 15.35 -1.25
C ASP A 87 -4.54 15.14 -2.76
N LEU A 88 -5.69 15.09 -3.44
CA LEU A 88 -5.73 15.03 -4.91
C LEU A 88 -5.10 16.28 -5.54
N PHE A 89 -5.45 17.47 -5.03
CA PHE A 89 -4.84 18.72 -5.48
C PHE A 89 -3.35 18.79 -5.22
N LYS A 90 -2.90 18.34 -4.04
CA LYS A 90 -1.49 18.31 -3.66
C LYS A 90 -0.68 17.44 -4.62
N VAL A 91 -1.17 16.23 -4.96
CA VAL A 91 -0.50 15.34 -5.91
C VAL A 91 -0.41 15.97 -7.31
N ALA A 92 -1.48 16.62 -7.78
CA ALA A 92 -1.48 17.32 -9.06
C ALA A 92 -0.52 18.53 -9.08
N GLU A 93 -0.53 19.34 -8.01
CA GLU A 93 0.32 20.53 -7.88
C GLU A 93 1.81 20.15 -7.78
N GLN A 94 2.13 19.13 -6.99
CA GLN A 94 3.49 18.65 -6.82
C GLN A 94 4.09 18.17 -8.15
N GLN A 95 3.31 17.46 -8.98
CA GLN A 95 3.80 17.03 -10.30
C GLN A 95 3.79 18.15 -11.34
N ALA A 96 2.91 19.15 -11.22
CA ALA A 96 2.97 20.34 -12.05
C ALA A 96 4.26 21.15 -11.78
N GLN A 97 4.73 21.18 -10.53
CA GLN A 97 5.97 21.86 -10.14
C GLN A 97 7.23 21.09 -10.56
N GLN A 98 7.24 19.76 -10.37
CA GLN A 98 8.41 18.93 -10.65
C GLN A 98 8.54 18.53 -12.12
N GLY A 99 7.43 18.55 -12.87
CA GLY A 99 7.32 17.96 -14.19
C GLY A 99 7.30 16.43 -14.15
N ILE A 100 6.86 15.82 -15.25
CA ILE A 100 6.84 14.36 -15.42
C ILE A 100 7.79 14.02 -16.57
N LEU A 101 9.04 13.72 -16.22
CA LEU A 101 10.13 13.59 -17.20
C LEU A 101 10.37 12.16 -17.67
N THR A 102 9.80 11.15 -16.99
CA THR A 102 10.00 9.74 -17.31
C THR A 102 8.68 8.98 -17.29
N TYR A 103 8.62 7.88 -18.04
CA TYR A 103 7.47 6.97 -18.03
C TYR A 103 7.21 6.39 -16.63
N GLN A 104 8.25 6.09 -15.86
CA GLN A 104 8.13 5.62 -14.48
C GLN A 104 7.55 6.70 -13.56
N ALA A 105 7.99 7.95 -13.69
CA ALA A 105 7.42 9.07 -12.94
C ALA A 105 5.95 9.31 -13.30
N TYR A 106 5.59 9.13 -14.57
CA TYR A 106 4.19 9.20 -15.04
C TYR A 106 3.33 8.10 -14.41
N ARG A 107 3.78 6.83 -14.46
CA ARG A 107 3.09 5.70 -13.83
C ARG A 107 2.89 5.94 -12.33
N ARG A 108 3.91 6.44 -11.64
CA ARG A 108 3.83 6.76 -10.20
C ARG A 108 2.81 7.86 -9.91
N TYR A 109 2.83 8.94 -10.68
CA TYR A 109 1.84 10.03 -10.56
C TYR A 109 0.42 9.51 -10.77
N LEU A 110 0.19 8.80 -11.89
CA LEU A 110 -1.11 8.28 -12.24
C LEU A 110 -1.63 7.30 -11.18
N GLY A 111 -0.75 6.46 -10.62
CA GLY A 111 -1.08 5.59 -9.49
C GLY A 111 -1.59 6.38 -8.28
N LYS A 112 -0.85 7.40 -7.83
CA LYS A 112 -1.26 8.22 -6.67
C LYS A 112 -2.60 8.91 -6.91
N PHE A 113 -2.74 9.50 -8.10
CA PHE A 113 -3.94 10.23 -8.48
C PHE A 113 -5.18 9.31 -8.51
N ASN A 114 -5.05 8.13 -9.13
CA ASN A 114 -6.16 7.18 -9.24
C ASN A 114 -6.54 6.58 -7.88
N THR A 115 -5.58 6.22 -7.03
CA THR A 115 -5.88 5.76 -5.66
C THR A 115 -6.78 6.76 -4.92
N ILE A 116 -6.40 8.03 -4.93
CA ILE A 116 -7.13 9.09 -4.23
C ILE A 116 -8.53 9.27 -4.84
N LEU A 117 -8.62 9.22 -6.18
CA LEU A 117 -9.88 9.35 -6.90
C LEU A 117 -10.83 8.17 -6.61
N ASP A 118 -10.33 6.93 -6.65
CA ASP A 118 -11.08 5.71 -6.38
C ASP A 118 -11.65 5.72 -4.97
N TYR A 119 -10.83 6.10 -3.98
CA TYR A 119 -11.30 6.28 -2.60
C TYR A 119 -12.48 7.26 -2.48
N MET A 120 -12.39 8.42 -3.16
CA MET A 120 -13.49 9.41 -3.13
C MET A 120 -14.75 8.88 -3.80
N MET A 121 -14.60 8.14 -4.90
CA MET A 121 -15.73 7.54 -5.59
C MET A 121 -16.41 6.49 -4.70
N GLU A 122 -15.65 5.59 -4.07
CA GLU A 122 -16.17 4.61 -3.13
C GLU A 122 -16.90 5.28 -1.95
N SER A 123 -16.27 6.28 -1.34
CA SER A 123 -16.84 7.05 -0.23
C SER A 123 -18.16 7.74 -0.63
N TYR A 124 -18.23 8.29 -1.84
CA TYR A 124 -19.45 8.90 -2.38
C TYR A 124 -20.57 7.88 -2.62
N GLN A 125 -20.23 6.70 -3.15
CA GLN A 125 -21.23 5.63 -3.36
C GLN A 125 -21.79 5.12 -2.03
N VAL A 126 -20.98 5.05 -0.97
CA VAL A 126 -21.43 4.69 0.38
C VAL A 126 -22.40 5.75 0.91
N TRP A 127 -22.02 7.02 0.88
CA TRP A 127 -22.87 8.14 1.31
C TRP A 127 -24.24 8.15 0.59
N LYS A 128 -24.22 7.98 -0.74
CA LYS A 128 -25.46 7.95 -1.54
C LYS A 128 -26.41 6.81 -1.16
N LYS A 129 -25.86 5.64 -0.78
CA LYS A 129 -26.67 4.49 -0.33
C LYS A 129 -27.28 4.73 1.06
N GLU A 130 -26.54 5.36 1.96
CA GLU A 130 -27.01 5.70 3.31
C GLU A 130 -28.13 6.75 3.27
N GLU A 131 -28.00 7.76 2.40
CA GLU A 131 -29.04 8.77 2.16
C GLU A 131 -30.31 8.14 1.57
N ALA A 132 -30.18 7.26 0.59
CA ALA A 132 -31.30 6.55 -0.02
C ALA A 132 -32.01 5.57 0.94
N ALA A 133 -31.30 5.01 1.92
CA ALA A 133 -31.88 4.15 2.95
C ALA A 133 -32.54 4.93 4.10
N SER A 134 -32.31 6.24 4.19
CA SER A 134 -32.85 7.13 5.21
C SER A 134 -34.13 7.88 4.77
N ASN A 135 -34.55 7.69 3.51
CA ASN A 135 -35.78 8.25 2.90
C ASN A 135 -36.79 7.13 2.59
#